data_AF-A0A1Y3NBN9-F1
#
_entry.id   AF-A0A1Y3NBN9-F1
#
_cell.length_a   1.000
_cell.length_b   1.000
_cell.length_c   1.000
_cell.angle_alpha   90.00
_cell.angle_beta   90.00
_cell.angle_gamma   90.00
#
_symmetry.space_group_name_H-M   'P 1'
#
loop_
_entity.id
_entity.type
_entity.pdbx_description
1 polymer ?
#
loop_
_entity_poly.entity_id
_entity_poly.type
_entity_poly.pdbx_seq_one_letter_code
_entity_poly.pdbx_strand_id
1 'polypeptide(L)'
;MEGGIDSEFDVELPENYKPQLFHIKYVNNTFSCVSVPMSTNSLNNGDIFILDQDLKIYQWIGSHCNVIEKTKALEFVKILKRERNGLPEIIVLDNDDDEDATPFWDAPGGKAVIKDEYYKMSDDVSIKMHILNY
;
A
#
# COMPACT_ATOMS: atom_id res chain seq x y z
N MET A 1 -28.02 -21.70 36.09
CA MET A 1 -26.76 -22.04 35.40
C MET A 1 -26.82 -21.30 34.08
N GLU A 2 -26.43 -20.03 34.08
CA GLU A 2 -26.52 -19.18 32.89
C GLU A 2 -25.11 -18.97 32.39
N GLY A 3 -24.71 -19.87 31.50
CA GLY A 3 -23.52 -19.72 30.69
C GLY A 3 -23.86 -18.79 29.53
N GLY A 4 -23.31 -17.59 29.58
CA GLY A 4 -23.29 -16.66 28.46
C GLY A 4 -21.89 -16.06 28.40
N ILE A 5 -20.94 -16.81 27.86
CA ILE A 5 -19.69 -16.21 27.40
C ILE A 5 -19.97 -15.54 26.05
N ASP A 6 -20.63 -14.41 26.10
CA ASP A 6 -20.53 -13.41 25.04
C ASP A 6 -19.15 -12.73 25.20
N SER A 7 -18.10 -13.53 25.07
CA SER A 7 -16.77 -12.99 24.81
C SER A 7 -16.64 -12.93 23.30
N GLU A 8 -17.51 -12.09 22.74
CA GLU A 8 -17.31 -11.46 21.45
C GLU A 8 -15.93 -10.80 21.55
N PHE A 9 -14.99 -11.32 20.76
CA PHE A 9 -13.58 -10.99 20.87
C PHE A 9 -13.40 -9.50 20.58
N ASP A 10 -13.39 -8.68 21.63
CA ASP A 10 -12.90 -7.31 21.59
C ASP A 10 -11.42 -7.43 21.25
N VAL A 11 -11.12 -7.41 19.95
CA VAL A 11 -9.77 -7.26 19.45
C VAL A 11 -9.36 -5.85 19.83
N GLU A 12 -8.87 -5.70 21.06
CA GLU A 12 -8.28 -4.46 21.54
C GLU A 12 -7.04 -4.22 20.69
N LEU A 13 -7.15 -3.31 19.73
CA LEU A 13 -5.99 -2.70 19.11
C LEU A 13 -5.13 -2.13 20.25
N PRO A 14 -3.80 -2.30 20.22
CA PRO A 14 -2.97 -1.71 21.25
C PRO A 14 -3.27 -0.21 21.30
N GLU A 15 -3.49 0.35 22.49
CA GLU A 15 -3.97 1.74 22.71
C GLU A 15 -3.14 2.81 21.98
N ASN A 16 -1.95 2.42 21.53
CA ASN A 16 -0.95 3.26 20.91
C ASN A 16 -0.52 2.75 19.52
N TYR A 17 -1.40 2.03 18.81
CA TYR A 17 -1.16 1.64 17.42
C TYR A 17 -1.00 2.89 16.55
N LYS A 18 0.17 3.02 15.91
CA LYS A 18 0.48 4.16 15.04
C LYS A 18 0.36 3.73 13.59
N PRO A 19 -0.48 4.41 12.78
CA PRO A 19 -0.57 4.08 11.37
C PRO A 19 0.77 4.32 10.69
N GLN A 20 1.17 3.40 9.82
CA GLN A 20 2.44 3.45 9.10
C GLN A 20 2.22 3.36 7.60
N LEU A 21 2.93 4.21 6.86
CA LEU A 21 3.00 4.15 5.41
C LEU A 21 4.33 3.53 5.00
N PHE A 22 4.28 2.50 4.17
CA PHE A 22 5.44 1.83 3.61
C PHE A 22 5.51 2.08 2.11
N HIS A 23 6.70 2.44 1.64
CA HIS A 23 7.02 2.56 0.22
C HIS A 23 7.70 1.28 -0.24
N ILE A 24 7.08 0.63 -1.22
CA ILE A 24 7.54 -0.62 -1.82
C ILE A 24 8.05 -0.32 -3.23
N LYS A 25 9.29 -0.71 -3.47
CA LYS A 25 9.99 -0.46 -4.72
C LYS A 25 10.82 -1.66 -5.13
N TYR A 26 10.85 -1.99 -6.42
CA TYR A 26 11.68 -3.05 -6.98
C TYR A 26 12.49 -2.53 -8.16
N VAL A 27 13.76 -2.20 -7.89
CA VAL A 27 14.66 -1.65 -8.90
C VAL A 27 15.95 -2.46 -8.92
N ASN A 28 16.48 -2.69 -10.13
CA ASN A 28 17.71 -3.46 -10.34
C ASN A 28 17.68 -4.82 -9.63
N ASN A 29 16.56 -5.54 -9.75
CA ASN A 29 16.35 -6.85 -9.14
C ASN A 29 16.45 -6.86 -7.59
N THR A 30 16.29 -5.69 -6.96
CA THR A 30 16.39 -5.50 -5.51
C THR A 30 15.06 -4.96 -5.00
N PHE A 31 14.48 -5.69 -4.04
CA PHE A 31 13.28 -5.26 -3.33
C PHE A 31 13.65 -4.32 -2.18
N SER A 32 12.97 -3.18 -2.10
CA SER A 32 13.09 -2.20 -1.03
C SER A 32 11.72 -1.94 -0.42
N CYS A 33 11.66 -2.00 0.91
CA CYS A 33 10.49 -1.65 1.69
C CYS A 33 10.95 -0.72 2.81
N VAL A 34 10.51 0.54 2.78
CA VAL A 34 10.90 1.55 3.76
C VAL A 34 9.67 2.24 4.33
N SER A 35 9.67 2.51 5.63
CA SER A 35 8.64 3.35 6.24
C SER A 35 8.89 4.80 5.83
N VAL A 36 7.85 5.45 5.30
CA VAL A 36 7.88 6.84 4.83
C VAL A 36 6.92 7.70 5.66
N PRO A 37 7.08 9.04 5.64
CA PRO A 37 6.13 9.94 6.28
C PRO A 37 4.70 9.71 5.76
N MET A 38 3.71 9.82 6.65
CA MET A 38 2.29 9.76 6.32
C MET A 38 1.86 11.06 5.62
N SER A 39 2.26 11.20 4.36
CA SER A 39 2.02 12.39 3.55
C SER A 39 1.88 12.00 2.09
N THR A 40 0.97 12.66 1.38
CA THR A 40 0.79 12.46 -0.06
C THR A 40 2.03 12.81 -0.87
N ASN A 41 2.92 13.65 -0.33
CA ASN A 41 4.21 13.98 -0.94
C ASN A 41 5.18 12.79 -1.03
N SER A 42 4.96 11.75 -0.21
CA SER A 42 5.72 10.51 -0.24
C SER A 42 5.22 9.52 -1.30
N LEU A 43 4.00 9.70 -1.82
CA LEU A 43 3.38 8.83 -2.81
C LEU A 43 3.86 9.19 -4.24
N ASN A 44 3.90 8.20 -5.12
CA ASN A 44 4.16 8.36 -6.54
C ASN A 44 3.43 7.28 -7.36
N ASN A 45 3.09 7.54 -8.64
CA ASN A 45 2.38 6.57 -9.49
C ASN A 45 3.28 5.42 -10.02
N GLY A 46 4.59 5.48 -9.77
CA GLY A 46 5.57 4.49 -10.23
C GLY A 46 5.69 3.25 -9.35
N ASP A 47 5.35 3.38 -8.08
CA ASP A 47 5.64 2.39 -7.05
C ASP A 47 4.35 1.91 -6.35
N ILE A 48 4.51 1.03 -5.35
CA ILE A 48 3.41 0.52 -4.53
C ILE A 48 3.56 1.05 -3.10
N PHE A 49 2.44 1.42 -2.49
CA PHE A 49 2.41 1.94 -1.13
C PHE A 49 1.47 1.11 -0.28
N ILE A 50 1.88 0.87 0.97
CA ILE A 50 1.11 0.07 1.92
C ILE A 50 0.83 0.91 3.15
N LEU A 51 -0.44 1.15 3.41
CA LEU A 51 -0.92 1.82 4.62
C LEU A 51 -1.42 0.76 5.60
N ASP A 52 -0.70 0.56 6.69
CA ASP A 52 -1.12 -0.27 7.82
C ASP A 52 -1.79 0.68 8.84
N GLN A 53 -3.12 0.59 8.95
CA GLN A 53 -3.95 1.45 9.79
C GLN A 53 -5.06 0.64 10.47
N ASP A 54 -5.09 0.64 11.81
CA ASP A 54 -6.11 -0.05 12.61
C ASP A 54 -6.25 -1.52 12.16
N LEU A 55 -7.45 -2.05 11.94
CA LEU A 55 -7.64 -3.43 11.44
C LEU A 55 -7.67 -3.51 9.91
N LYS A 56 -7.01 -2.59 9.21
CA LYS A 56 -6.99 -2.54 7.75
C LYS A 56 -5.58 -2.29 7.21
N ILE A 57 -5.24 -3.01 6.15
CA ILE A 57 -3.99 -2.86 5.42
C ILE A 57 -4.38 -2.52 3.98
N TYR A 58 -4.14 -1.28 3.57
CA TYR A 58 -4.41 -0.84 2.21
C TYR A 58 -3.14 -0.97 1.37
N GLN A 59 -3.23 -1.69 0.26
CA GLN A 59 -2.18 -1.78 -0.75
C GLN A 59 -2.58 -0.92 -1.94
N TRP A 60 -2.03 0.28 -2.03
CA TRP A 60 -2.24 1.18 -3.17
C TRP A 60 -1.20 0.90 -4.26
N ILE A 61 -1.71 0.61 -5.45
CA ILE A 61 -0.94 0.22 -6.62
C ILE A 61 -0.85 1.42 -7.56
N GLY A 62 0.34 2.01 -7.67
CA GLY A 62 0.56 3.09 -8.65
C GLY A 62 0.33 2.62 -10.09
N SER A 63 -0.17 3.52 -10.94
CA SER A 63 -0.55 3.22 -12.33
C SER A 63 0.60 2.68 -13.20
N HIS A 64 1.85 2.92 -12.81
CA HIS A 64 3.06 2.56 -13.55
C HIS A 64 3.94 1.51 -12.86
N CYS A 65 3.45 0.87 -11.78
CA CYS A 65 4.22 -0.16 -11.08
C CYS A 65 4.35 -1.48 -11.86
N ASN A 66 5.37 -2.25 -11.52
CA ASN A 66 5.71 -3.53 -12.13
C ASN A 66 4.93 -4.71 -11.48
N VAL A 67 4.65 -5.76 -12.27
CA VAL A 67 4.00 -7.00 -11.80
C VAL A 67 4.80 -7.68 -10.67
N ILE A 68 6.13 -7.58 -10.72
CA ILE A 68 7.00 -8.12 -9.67
C ILE A 68 6.79 -7.38 -8.34
N GLU A 69 6.64 -6.05 -8.40
CA GLU A 69 6.35 -5.22 -7.22
C GLU A 69 5.02 -5.61 -6.61
N LYS A 70 3.98 -5.80 -7.43
CA LYS A 70 2.66 -6.24 -6.96
C LYS A 70 2.73 -7.55 -6.20
N THR A 71 3.51 -8.50 -6.72
CA THR A 71 3.70 -9.81 -6.08
C THR A 71 4.42 -9.68 -4.74
N LYS A 72 5.52 -8.91 -4.71
CA LYS A 72 6.32 -8.71 -3.49
C LYS A 72 5.58 -7.89 -2.43
N ALA A 73 4.83 -6.88 -2.83
CA ALA A 73 3.95 -6.11 -1.97
C ALA A 73 2.87 -7.02 -1.35
N LEU A 74 2.28 -7.92 -2.14
CA LEU A 74 1.30 -8.88 -1.63
C LEU A 74 1.91 -9.85 -0.60
N GLU A 75 3.15 -10.28 -0.80
CA GLU A 75 3.88 -11.06 0.22
C GLU A 75 4.07 -10.25 1.51
N PHE A 76 4.42 -8.97 1.39
CA PHE A 76 4.63 -8.08 2.54
C PHE A 76 3.34 -7.82 3.34
N VAL A 77 2.20 -7.51 2.70
CA VAL A 77 0.93 -7.32 3.42
C VAL A 77 0.47 -8.59 4.13
N LYS A 78 0.75 -9.77 3.58
CA LYS A 78 0.46 -11.05 4.24
C LYS A 78 1.31 -11.26 5.50
N ILE A 79 2.57 -10.82 5.46
CA ILE A 79 3.45 -10.83 6.64
C ILE A 79 2.89 -9.88 7.70
N LEU A 80 2.58 -8.62 7.35
CA LEU A 80 1.96 -7.66 8.27
C LEU A 80 0.69 -8.20 8.91
N LYS A 81 -0.21 -8.76 8.09
CA LYS A 81 -1.44 -9.41 8.57
C LYS A 81 -1.13 -10.53 9.57
N ARG A 82 -0.14 -11.37 9.29
CA ARG A 82 0.26 -12.48 10.17
C ARG A 82 0.84 -12.00 11.50
N GLU A 83 1.67 -10.97 11.49
CA GLU A 83 2.24 -10.35 12.70
C GLU A 83 1.14 -9.78 13.60
N ARG A 84 0.01 -9.40 13.00
CA ARG A 84 -1.18 -8.88 13.67
C ARG A 84 -2.27 -9.95 13.85
N ASN A 85 -1.85 -11.18 14.10
CA ASN A 85 -2.71 -12.34 14.39
C ASN A 85 -3.72 -12.71 13.28
N GLY A 86 -3.53 -12.23 12.05
CA GLY A 86 -4.45 -12.45 10.95
C GLY A 86 -5.72 -11.58 11.02
N LEU A 87 -5.77 -10.61 11.93
CA LEU A 87 -6.96 -9.79 12.19
C LEU A 87 -7.18 -8.71 11.14
N PRO A 88 -6.13 -8.01 10.63
CA PRO A 88 -6.36 -6.97 9.64
C PRO A 88 -6.93 -7.49 8.31
N GLU A 89 -7.84 -6.72 7.73
CA GLU A 89 -8.32 -6.90 6.36
C GLU A 89 -7.31 -6.32 5.37
N ILE A 90 -7.06 -7.03 4.26
CA ILE A 90 -6.17 -6.54 3.19
C ILE A 90 -7.07 -6.00 2.08
N ILE A 91 -6.91 -4.71 1.77
CA ILE A 91 -7.66 -4.00 0.74
C ILE A 91 -6.67 -3.63 -0.35
N VAL A 92 -6.90 -4.09 -1.59
CA VAL A 92 -6.04 -3.79 -2.73
C VAL A 92 -6.70 -2.70 -3.55
N LEU A 93 -6.02 -1.57 -3.70
CA LEU A 93 -6.49 -0.40 -4.44
C LEU A 93 -5.70 -0.30 -5.74
N ASP A 94 -6.29 -0.72 -6.85
CA ASP A 94 -5.69 -0.59 -8.19
C ASP A 94 -6.20 0.62 -8.97
N ASN A 95 -7.22 1.30 -8.46
CA ASN A 95 -7.81 2.50 -9.05
C ASN A 95 -7.90 3.62 -8.00
N ASP A 96 -7.46 4.81 -8.37
CA ASP A 96 -7.45 5.98 -7.48
C ASP A 96 -8.84 6.54 -7.16
N ASP A 97 -9.84 6.18 -7.96
CA ASP A 97 -11.23 6.64 -7.86
C ASP A 97 -12.16 5.61 -7.21
N ASP A 98 -11.60 4.53 -6.66
CA ASP A 98 -12.36 3.55 -5.90
C ASP A 98 -12.86 4.15 -4.58
N GLU A 99 -14.13 3.88 -4.22
CA GLU A 99 -14.70 4.37 -2.96
C GLU A 99 -13.92 3.82 -1.75
N ASP A 100 -13.40 2.59 -1.88
CA ASP A 100 -12.55 1.93 -0.89
C ASP A 100 -11.16 2.59 -0.75
N ALA A 101 -10.77 3.47 -1.67
CA ALA A 101 -9.53 4.25 -1.58
C ALA A 101 -9.67 5.50 -0.71
N THR A 102 -10.89 5.95 -0.40
CA THR A 102 -11.13 7.16 0.41
C THR A 102 -10.40 7.13 1.75
N PRO A 103 -10.47 6.04 2.55
CA PRO A 103 -9.76 5.96 3.82
C PRO A 103 -8.23 5.96 3.66
N PHE A 104 -7.73 5.39 2.55
CA PHE A 104 -6.31 5.42 2.23
C PHE A 104 -5.84 6.85 1.95
N TRP A 105 -6.62 7.66 1.25
CA TRP A 105 -6.27 9.05 0.95
C TRP A 105 -6.41 9.98 2.15
N ASP A 106 -7.36 9.73 3.05
CA ASP A 106 -7.57 10.55 4.25
C ASP A 106 -6.34 10.53 5.18
N ALA A 107 -5.77 9.35 5.40
CA ALA A 107 -4.60 9.16 6.28
C ALA A 107 -3.39 10.07 5.96
N PRO A 108 -2.89 10.17 4.70
CA PRO A 108 -1.81 11.08 4.32
C PRO A 108 -2.23 12.55 4.13
N GLY A 109 -3.48 12.93 4.43
CA GLY A 109 -3.97 14.31 4.38
C GLY A 109 -4.93 14.64 3.22
N GLY A 110 -5.59 13.65 2.64
CA GLY A 110 -6.54 13.77 1.52
C GLY A 110 -5.92 13.47 0.15
N LYS A 111 -6.76 13.24 -0.86
CA LYS A 111 -6.32 12.99 -2.25
C LYS A 111 -5.64 14.25 -2.80
N ALA A 112 -4.39 14.10 -3.25
CA ALA A 112 -3.58 15.17 -3.84
C ALA A 112 -3.07 14.75 -5.21
N VAL A 113 -2.46 15.69 -5.94
CA VAL A 113 -1.79 15.38 -7.21
C VAL A 113 -0.55 14.55 -6.94
N ILE A 114 -0.60 13.27 -7.29
CA ILE A 114 0.50 12.33 -7.11
C ILE A 114 1.50 12.47 -8.25
N LYS A 115 2.80 12.43 -7.91
CA LYS A 115 3.87 12.58 -8.89
C LYS A 115 3.95 11.35 -9.77
N ASP A 116 4.16 11.57 -11.06
CA ASP A 116 4.48 10.50 -11.97
C ASP A 116 5.97 10.15 -11.88
N GLU A 117 6.29 8.90 -11.56
CA GLU A 117 7.65 8.41 -11.48
C GLU A 117 7.80 7.17 -12.38
N TYR A 118 8.61 7.31 -13.43
CA TYR A 118 8.86 6.22 -14.37
C TYR A 118 10.22 5.59 -14.11
N TYR A 119 10.25 4.32 -13.74
CA TYR A 119 11.50 3.55 -13.76
C TYR A 119 11.84 3.12 -15.18
N LYS A 120 12.98 3.60 -15.68
CA LYS A 120 13.62 3.03 -16.86
C LYS A 120 14.19 1.67 -16.44
N MET A 121 13.51 0.58 -16.80
CA MET A 121 14.10 -0.75 -16.71
C MET A 121 15.39 -0.74 -17.54
N SER A 122 16.54 -1.05 -16.92
CA SER A 122 17.83 -1.13 -17.62
C SER A 122 17.79 -2.18 -18.72
N ASP A 123 17.96 -1.70 -19.95
CA ASP A 123 18.47 -2.34 -21.17
C ASP A 123 17.84 -3.61 -21.77
N ASP A 124 16.60 -3.99 -21.42
CA ASP A 124 15.81 -4.83 -22.34
C ASP A 124 14.30 -4.54 -22.21
N VAL A 125 13.67 -4.16 -23.32
CA VAL A 125 12.29 -3.65 -23.47
C VAL A 125 12.10 -2.17 -23.11
N SER A 126 12.46 -1.34 -24.09
CA SER A 126 12.02 0.05 -24.19
C SER A 126 10.48 0.17 -24.20
N ILE A 127 9.87 0.58 -23.10
CA ILE A 127 8.60 1.35 -23.19
C ILE A 127 8.97 2.82 -23.19
N LYS A 128 9.44 3.27 -24.34
CA LYS A 128 9.41 4.68 -24.71
C LYS A 128 7.97 4.94 -25.13
N MET A 129 7.09 5.31 -24.19
CA MET A 129 5.81 5.92 -24.55
C MET A 129 6.14 7.19 -25.33
N HIS A 130 6.08 7.06 -26.65
CA HIS A 130 6.37 8.08 -27.63
C HIS A 130 5.23 9.11 -27.59
N ILE A 131 5.23 9.95 -26.55
CA ILE A 131 4.49 11.21 -26.58
C ILE A 131 5.50 12.28 -26.95
N LEU A 132 5.84 12.35 -28.24
CA LEU A 132 6.12 13.61 -28.89
C LEU A 132 5.56 13.52 -30.31
N ASN A 133 4.38 14.11 -30.49
CA ASN A 133 3.92 14.57 -31.79
C ASN A 133 4.92 15.62 -32.31
N TYR A 134 5.56 15.35 -33.44
CA TYR A 134 5.78 16.32 -34.53
C TYR A 134 6.22 15.60 -35.81
#